data_AF-A0A1Q9Y596-F1
#
_entry.id   AF-A0A1Q9Y596-F1
#
_cell.length_a   1.000
_cell.length_b   1.000
_cell.length_c   1.000
_cell.angle_alpha   90.00
_cell.angle_beta   90.00
_cell.angle_gamma   90.00
#
_symmetry.space_group_name_H-M   'P 1'
#
loop_
_entity.id
_entity.type
_entity.pdbx_description
1 polymer ?
#
loop_
_entity_poly.entity_id
_entity_poly.type
_entity_poly.pdbx_seq_one_letter_code
_entity_poly.pdbx_strand_id
1 'polypeptide(L)'
;MDRVRNLLEQIQGRLESLNKAERKVAEVILLNPQQATRLSIAALAQAAQVSEPTVNRFCRSFGVNGYPELKMQLAQSLASGAAYVSRAVEADDGPEAYTRKIFGSAIASLDSAWQSLDANLISRAVDLLIQARQIHFFGLGASAPVALDAQHKFFRFNLAVSAHADVLMQRMLASVAHTGDLFVIISYTGRTRELVEVARLARGNGASVLGLTAAGSPLDQACSLSVHIPLPEDTDIYMPMTSRIIQLTVLDVLATGMTLRRGADFQPHLRKIKESLNASRYPAGEKPI
;
A
#
# COMPACT_ATOMS: atom_id res chain seq x y z
N MET A 1 -10.53 17.66 -15.34
CA MET A 1 -9.67 17.26 -16.48
C MET A 1 -9.90 15.78 -16.68
N ASP A 2 -10.46 15.41 -17.82
CA ASP A 2 -10.86 14.04 -18.13
C ASP A 2 -9.67 13.08 -17.97
N ARG A 3 -9.88 12.03 -17.16
CA ARG A 3 -8.93 10.92 -16.97
C ARG A 3 -8.73 10.24 -18.32
N VAL A 4 -7.60 10.48 -18.97
CA VAL A 4 -7.07 9.52 -19.94
C VAL A 4 -6.72 8.27 -19.15
N ARG A 5 -7.66 7.31 -19.09
CA ARG A 5 -7.45 6.03 -18.40
C ARG A 5 -6.20 5.37 -18.97
N ASN A 6 -5.26 4.99 -18.09
CA ASN A 6 -4.02 4.32 -18.44
C ASN A 6 -4.31 3.02 -19.21
N LEU A 7 -3.87 2.93 -20.47
CA LEU A 7 -4.17 1.80 -21.35
C LEU A 7 -3.55 0.50 -20.83
N LEU A 8 -2.38 0.56 -20.19
CA LEU A 8 -1.71 -0.61 -19.62
C LEU A 8 -2.51 -1.23 -18.47
N GLU A 9 -3.04 -0.40 -17.57
CA GLU A 9 -3.90 -0.84 -16.47
C GLU A 9 -5.18 -1.50 -16.99
N GLN A 10 -5.77 -0.97 -18.07
CA GLN A 10 -6.95 -1.59 -18.69
C GLN A 10 -6.64 -2.96 -19.27
N ILE A 11 -5.51 -3.09 -19.99
CA ILE A 11 -5.07 -4.36 -20.58
C ILE A 11 -4.83 -5.38 -19.47
N GLN A 12 -4.16 -4.99 -18.40
CA GLN A 12 -3.87 -5.88 -17.27
C GLN A 12 -5.13 -6.28 -16.50
N GLY A 13 -6.03 -5.33 -16.20
CA GLY A 13 -7.27 -5.60 -15.47
C GLY A 13 -8.27 -6.46 -16.24
N ARG A 14 -8.20 -6.50 -17.58
CA ARG A 14 -9.05 -7.34 -18.43
C ARG A 14 -8.39 -8.65 -18.87
N LEU A 15 -7.14 -8.89 -18.52
CA LEU A 15 -6.33 -10.00 -19.06
C LEU A 15 -7.04 -11.37 -18.97
N GLU A 16 -7.66 -11.66 -17.82
CA GLU A 16 -8.39 -12.92 -17.57
C GLU A 16 -9.73 -13.02 -18.32
N SER A 17 -10.28 -11.89 -18.78
CA SER A 17 -11.54 -11.84 -19.54
C SER A 17 -11.35 -11.85 -21.07
N LEU A 18 -10.11 -11.77 -21.54
CA LEU A 18 -9.80 -11.76 -22.97
C LEU A 18 -9.92 -13.16 -23.58
N ASN A 19 -10.33 -13.22 -24.84
CA ASN A 19 -10.28 -14.49 -25.57
C ASN A 19 -8.81 -14.92 -25.81
N LYS A 20 -8.60 -16.20 -26.12
CA LYS A 20 -7.26 -16.79 -26.26
C LYS A 20 -6.33 -16.04 -27.21
N ALA A 21 -6.86 -15.49 -28.31
CA ALA A 21 -6.06 -14.81 -29.31
C ALA A 21 -5.72 -13.36 -28.91
N GLU A 22 -6.65 -12.66 -28.26
CA GLU A 22 -6.44 -11.33 -27.68
C GLU A 22 -5.52 -11.37 -26.47
N ARG A 23 -5.62 -12.40 -25.63
CA ARG A 23 -4.75 -12.60 -24.47
C ARG A 23 -3.28 -12.71 -24.88
N LYS A 24 -2.97 -13.45 -25.95
CA LYS A 24 -1.60 -13.51 -26.49
C LYS A 24 -1.05 -12.15 -26.90
N VAL A 25 -1.88 -11.29 -27.49
CA VAL A 25 -1.49 -9.92 -27.86
C VAL A 25 -1.26 -9.07 -26.60
N ALA A 26 -2.16 -9.17 -25.62
CA ALA A 26 -2.03 -8.50 -24.33
C ALA A 26 -0.74 -8.90 -23.60
N GLU A 27 -0.43 -10.19 -23.54
CA GLU A 27 0.77 -10.73 -22.88
C GLU A 27 2.05 -10.19 -23.51
N VAL A 28 2.14 -10.13 -24.84
CA VAL A 28 3.31 -9.53 -25.52
C VAL A 28 3.43 -8.03 -25.24
N ILE A 29 2.31 -7.31 -25.20
CA ILE A 29 2.31 -5.87 -24.87
C ILE A 29 2.71 -5.65 -23.41
N LEU A 30 2.16 -6.42 -22.47
CA LEU A 30 2.42 -6.28 -21.04
C LEU A 30 3.83 -6.73 -20.65
N LEU A 31 4.41 -7.70 -21.36
CA LEU A 31 5.78 -8.16 -21.14
C LEU A 31 6.80 -7.05 -21.39
N ASN A 32 6.64 -6.29 -22.49
CA ASN A 32 7.50 -5.14 -22.75
C ASN A 32 6.73 -4.02 -23.49
N PRO A 33 6.00 -3.17 -22.74
CA PRO A 33 5.19 -2.10 -23.32
C PRO A 33 6.00 -1.13 -24.19
N GLN A 34 7.23 -0.83 -23.76
CA GLN A 34 8.09 0.10 -24.48
C GLN A 34 8.55 -0.48 -25.83
N GLN A 35 8.88 -1.76 -25.88
CA GLN A 35 9.17 -2.44 -27.14
C GLN A 35 7.92 -2.52 -28.03
N ALA A 36 6.75 -2.79 -27.47
CA ALA A 36 5.49 -2.82 -28.23
C ALA A 36 5.20 -1.49 -28.94
N THR A 37 5.54 -0.34 -28.35
CA THR A 37 5.41 0.97 -29.05
C THR A 37 6.29 1.11 -30.30
N ARG A 38 7.34 0.29 -30.43
CA ARG A 38 8.28 0.32 -31.57
C ARG A 38 7.99 -0.73 -32.63
N LEU A 39 7.20 -1.76 -32.31
CA LEU A 39 6.84 -2.82 -33.25
C LEU A 39 5.88 -2.30 -34.33
N SER A 40 5.99 -2.86 -35.53
CA SER A 40 4.92 -2.79 -36.53
C SER A 40 3.78 -3.73 -36.15
N ILE A 41 2.60 -3.57 -36.77
CA ILE A 41 1.47 -4.48 -36.52
C ILE A 41 1.81 -5.93 -36.89
N ALA A 42 2.54 -6.12 -37.99
CA ALA A 42 3.03 -7.42 -38.45
C ALA A 42 3.99 -8.05 -37.43
N ALA A 43 4.93 -7.27 -36.91
CA ALA A 43 5.90 -7.76 -35.94
C ALA A 43 5.26 -8.11 -34.58
N LEU A 44 4.27 -7.32 -34.14
CA LEU A 44 3.49 -7.65 -32.95
C LEU A 44 2.64 -8.90 -33.15
N ALA A 45 1.98 -9.03 -34.32
CA ALA A 45 1.19 -10.21 -34.66
C ALA A 45 2.07 -11.48 -34.67
N GLN A 46 3.27 -11.38 -35.24
CA GLN A 46 4.25 -12.46 -35.25
C GLN A 46 4.72 -12.83 -33.83
N ALA A 47 5.09 -11.84 -33.01
CA ALA A 47 5.51 -12.07 -31.63
C ALA A 47 4.41 -12.72 -30.78
N ALA A 48 3.15 -12.31 -30.98
CA ALA A 48 1.98 -12.88 -30.32
C ALA A 48 1.48 -14.18 -30.98
N GLN A 49 2.08 -14.65 -32.07
CA GLN A 49 1.65 -15.82 -32.84
C GLN A 49 0.15 -15.75 -33.24
N VAL A 50 -0.25 -14.59 -33.77
CA VAL A 50 -1.59 -14.33 -34.29
C VAL A 50 -1.52 -13.62 -35.64
N SER A 51 -2.67 -13.41 -36.28
CA SER A 51 -2.76 -12.63 -37.51
C SER A 51 -2.96 -11.12 -37.23
N GLU A 52 -2.54 -10.25 -38.15
CA GLU A 52 -2.75 -8.80 -38.03
C GLU A 52 -4.23 -8.39 -37.80
N PRO A 53 -5.24 -9.03 -38.42
CA PRO A 53 -6.65 -8.78 -38.10
C PRO A 53 -7.00 -9.04 -36.62
N THR A 54 -6.31 -9.97 -35.97
CA THR A 54 -6.48 -10.24 -34.53
C THR A 54 -5.96 -9.09 -33.68
N VAL A 55 -4.80 -8.53 -34.03
CA VAL A 55 -4.26 -7.32 -33.37
C VAL A 55 -5.20 -6.13 -33.55
N ASN A 56 -5.81 -5.98 -34.74
CA ASN A 56 -6.81 -4.93 -34.96
C ASN A 56 -8.12 -5.15 -34.18
N ARG A 57 -8.57 -6.41 -34.00
CA ARG A 57 -9.71 -6.70 -33.11
C ARG A 57 -9.38 -6.39 -31.65
N PHE A 58 -8.19 -6.74 -31.20
CA PHE A 58 -7.68 -6.36 -29.87
C PHE A 58 -7.70 -4.84 -29.68
N CYS A 59 -7.21 -4.06 -30.66
CA CYS A 59 -7.28 -2.60 -30.60
C CYS A 59 -8.73 -2.11 -30.37
N ARG A 60 -9.69 -2.63 -31.14
CA ARG A 60 -11.10 -2.26 -31.01
C ARG A 60 -11.71 -2.69 -29.67
N SER A 61 -11.32 -3.83 -29.10
CA SER A 61 -11.84 -4.29 -27.81
C SER A 61 -11.44 -3.38 -26.65
N PHE A 62 -10.37 -2.59 -26.82
CA PHE A 62 -9.92 -1.55 -25.89
C PHE A 62 -10.33 -0.13 -26.30
N GLY A 63 -11.25 -0.01 -27.28
CA GLY A 63 -11.82 1.28 -27.67
C GLY A 63 -10.87 2.17 -28.48
N VAL A 64 -9.84 1.61 -29.11
CA VAL A 64 -8.91 2.35 -29.98
C VAL A 64 -9.09 1.96 -31.45
N ASN A 65 -8.97 2.91 -32.37
CA ASN A 65 -9.26 2.75 -33.80
C ASN A 65 -8.09 2.14 -34.59
N GLY A 66 -7.47 1.10 -34.02
CA GLY A 66 -6.39 0.34 -34.63
C GLY A 66 -5.02 0.56 -33.98
N TYR A 67 -4.04 -0.13 -34.54
CA TYR A 67 -2.72 -0.25 -33.92
C TYR A 67 -1.92 1.06 -33.79
N PRO A 68 -1.95 2.01 -34.76
CA PRO A 68 -1.28 3.30 -34.58
C PRO A 68 -1.79 4.10 -33.38
N GLU A 69 -3.10 4.11 -33.15
CA GLU A 69 -3.71 4.80 -32.00
C GLU A 69 -3.40 4.06 -30.69
N LEU A 70 -3.41 2.71 -30.71
CA LEU A 70 -2.96 1.91 -29.57
C LEU A 70 -1.53 2.29 -29.17
N LYS A 71 -0.59 2.40 -30.12
CA LYS A 71 0.79 2.79 -29.83
C LYS A 71 0.90 4.19 -29.23
N MET A 72 0.09 5.14 -29.71
CA MET A 72 0.06 6.50 -29.19
C MET A 72 -0.45 6.52 -27.74
N GLN A 73 -1.56 5.85 -27.45
CA GLN A 73 -2.09 5.76 -26.09
C GLN A 73 -1.18 4.95 -25.16
N LEU A 74 -0.49 3.94 -25.68
CA LEU A 74 0.54 3.18 -24.96
C LEU A 74 1.74 4.07 -24.63
N ALA A 75 2.22 4.86 -25.59
CA ALA A 75 3.31 5.82 -25.37
C ALA A 75 2.90 6.95 -24.41
N GLN A 76 1.66 7.43 -24.46
CA GLN A 76 1.12 8.39 -23.49
C GLN A 76 1.03 7.78 -22.10
N SER A 77 0.56 6.54 -21.99
CA SER A 77 0.53 5.80 -20.72
C SER A 77 1.94 5.66 -20.13
N LEU A 78 2.92 5.35 -20.98
CA LEU A 78 4.35 5.33 -20.61
C LEU A 78 4.87 6.71 -20.20
N ALA A 79 4.47 7.79 -20.87
CA ALA A 79 4.93 9.14 -20.58
C ALA A 79 4.27 9.79 -19.35
N SER A 80 3.00 9.47 -19.07
CA SER A 80 2.20 10.05 -17.97
C SER A 80 2.43 9.39 -16.61
N GLY A 81 3.34 8.41 -16.52
CA GLY A 81 3.62 7.70 -15.28
C GLY A 81 3.87 6.20 -15.41
N ALA A 82 3.75 5.59 -16.60
CA ALA A 82 4.19 4.21 -16.83
C ALA A 82 5.64 4.11 -17.37
N ALA A 83 6.48 5.11 -17.13
CA ALA A 83 7.94 5.05 -17.32
C ALA A 83 8.63 4.15 -16.27
N TYR A 84 7.95 3.09 -15.85
CA TYR A 84 8.48 2.05 -15.00
C TYR A 84 8.75 0.84 -15.87
N VAL A 85 9.91 0.89 -16.52
CA VAL A 85 10.66 -0.28 -16.99
C VAL A 85 10.46 -1.44 -16.02
N SER A 86 10.23 -2.66 -16.54
CA SER A 86 10.00 -3.90 -15.78
C SER A 86 10.53 -3.79 -14.34
N ARG A 87 9.63 -3.60 -13.39
CA ARG A 87 9.96 -3.56 -11.96
C ARG A 87 10.25 -4.95 -11.41
N ALA A 88 9.97 -5.99 -12.21
CA ALA A 88 10.37 -7.34 -11.88
C ALA A 88 11.90 -7.39 -11.90
N VAL A 89 12.46 -7.79 -10.76
CA VAL A 89 13.85 -8.16 -10.68
C VAL A 89 14.02 -9.44 -11.47
N GLU A 90 14.88 -9.42 -12.46
CA GLU A 90 15.21 -10.56 -13.32
C GLU A 90 16.40 -11.31 -12.74
N ALA A 91 16.55 -12.59 -13.09
CA ALA A 91 17.59 -13.46 -12.52
C ALA A 91 19.03 -12.99 -12.83
N ASP A 92 19.21 -12.23 -13.92
CA ASP A 92 20.48 -11.70 -14.40
C ASP A 92 20.69 -10.21 -14.04
N ASP A 93 19.80 -9.60 -13.24
CA ASP A 93 19.98 -8.23 -12.78
C ASP A 93 21.21 -8.07 -11.87
N GLY A 94 22.13 -7.19 -12.27
CA GLY A 94 23.22 -6.75 -11.41
C GLY A 94 22.76 -5.78 -10.29
N PRO A 95 23.63 -5.47 -9.32
CA PRO A 95 23.31 -4.61 -8.18
C PRO A 95 22.67 -3.26 -8.49
N GLU A 96 23.15 -2.57 -9.51
CA GLU A 96 22.58 -1.29 -9.93
C GLU A 96 21.15 -1.45 -10.46
N ALA A 97 20.91 -2.50 -11.24
CA ALA A 97 19.62 -2.76 -11.88
C ALA A 97 18.54 -3.11 -10.87
N TYR A 98 18.77 -4.11 -9.99
CA TYR A 98 17.76 -4.47 -8.99
C TYR A 98 17.55 -3.33 -7.99
N THR A 99 18.60 -2.55 -7.65
CA THR A 99 18.44 -1.39 -6.75
C THR A 99 17.49 -0.38 -7.36
N ARG A 100 17.74 0.02 -8.62
CA ARG A 100 16.87 0.95 -9.34
C ARG A 100 15.44 0.43 -9.47
N LYS A 101 15.25 -0.86 -9.76
CA LYS A 101 13.93 -1.49 -9.90
C LYS A 101 13.16 -1.50 -8.58
N ILE A 102 13.80 -1.87 -7.46
CA ILE A 102 13.16 -1.88 -6.14
C ILE A 102 12.74 -0.47 -5.71
N PHE A 103 13.61 0.53 -5.86
CA PHE A 103 13.25 1.93 -5.57
C PHE A 103 12.12 2.42 -6.48
N GLY A 104 12.19 2.15 -7.78
CA GLY A 104 11.12 2.50 -8.71
C GLY A 104 9.78 1.85 -8.36
N SER A 105 9.80 0.58 -7.93
CA SER A 105 8.60 -0.13 -7.49
C SER A 105 7.98 0.47 -6.23
N ALA A 106 8.82 0.80 -5.23
CA ALA A 106 8.37 1.42 -4.01
C ALA A 106 7.73 2.79 -4.25
N ILE A 107 8.39 3.67 -5.03
CA ILE A 107 7.89 5.02 -5.35
C ILE A 107 6.51 4.94 -6.00
N ALA A 108 6.36 4.09 -7.00
CA ALA A 108 5.10 4.00 -7.72
C ALA A 108 3.97 3.42 -6.91
N SER A 109 4.26 2.45 -6.05
CA SER A 109 3.24 1.85 -5.19
C SER A 109 2.80 2.84 -4.12
N LEU A 110 3.72 3.68 -3.63
CA LEU A 110 3.38 4.80 -2.76
C LEU A 110 2.52 5.84 -3.48
N ASP A 111 2.84 6.18 -4.73
CA ASP A 111 2.04 7.09 -5.56
C ASP A 111 0.63 6.54 -5.80
N SER A 112 0.52 5.26 -6.18
CA SER A 112 -0.77 4.56 -6.33
C SER A 112 -1.55 4.53 -5.01
N ALA A 113 -0.88 4.24 -3.89
CA ALA A 113 -1.51 4.28 -2.58
C ALA A 113 -2.04 5.66 -2.24
N TRP A 114 -1.23 6.71 -2.40
CA TRP A 114 -1.66 8.09 -2.18
C TRP A 114 -2.91 8.45 -3.00
N GLN A 115 -2.95 8.09 -4.29
CA GLN A 115 -4.09 8.35 -5.15
C GLN A 115 -5.36 7.60 -4.74
N SER A 116 -5.22 6.47 -4.05
CA SER A 116 -6.35 5.66 -3.57
C SER A 116 -6.87 6.05 -2.18
N LEU A 117 -6.10 6.81 -1.40
CA LEU A 117 -6.47 7.16 -0.03
C LEU A 117 -7.62 8.17 0.00
N ASP A 118 -8.66 7.85 0.76
CA ASP A 118 -9.77 8.77 1.03
C ASP A 118 -9.43 9.68 2.22
N ALA A 119 -9.31 10.98 1.95
CA ALA A 119 -9.03 12.00 2.95
C ALA A 119 -10.07 12.05 4.08
N ASN A 120 -11.34 11.73 3.79
CA ASN A 120 -12.39 11.67 4.82
C ASN A 120 -12.19 10.49 5.76
N LEU A 121 -11.79 9.33 5.24
CA LEU A 121 -11.45 8.16 6.06
C LEU A 121 -10.23 8.45 6.93
N ILE A 122 -9.20 9.11 6.37
CA ILE A 122 -8.04 9.57 7.14
C ILE A 122 -8.46 10.51 8.28
N SER A 123 -9.29 11.51 8.01
CA SER A 123 -9.76 12.44 9.06
C SER A 123 -10.50 11.70 10.17
N ARG A 124 -11.39 10.76 9.81
CA ARG A 124 -12.16 9.98 10.80
C ARG A 124 -11.25 9.04 11.61
N ALA A 125 -10.22 8.47 10.98
CA ALA A 125 -9.24 7.64 11.65
C ALA A 125 -8.43 8.46 12.68
N VAL A 126 -8.03 9.68 12.31
CA VAL A 126 -7.38 10.62 13.24
C VAL A 126 -8.31 10.95 14.42
N ASP A 127 -9.60 11.19 14.17
CA ASP A 127 -10.57 11.47 15.24
C ASP A 127 -10.69 10.29 16.22
N LEU A 128 -10.74 9.04 15.72
CA LEU A 128 -10.72 7.83 16.56
C LEU A 128 -9.44 7.74 17.42
N LEU A 129 -8.28 8.01 16.82
CA LEU A 129 -6.99 7.95 17.52
C LEU A 129 -6.89 8.98 18.65
N ILE A 130 -7.45 10.18 18.47
CA ILE A 130 -7.39 11.26 19.47
C ILE A 130 -8.35 11.04 20.63
N GLN A 131 -9.51 10.45 20.34
CA GLN A 131 -10.56 10.16 21.33
C GLN A 131 -10.28 8.89 22.14
N ALA A 132 -9.35 8.05 21.69
CA ALA A 132 -8.98 6.83 22.38
C ALA A 132 -8.40 7.11 23.77
N ARG A 133 -8.83 6.32 24.76
CA ARG A 133 -8.24 6.30 26.11
C ARG A 133 -6.91 5.54 26.10
N GLN A 134 -6.86 4.43 25.35
CA GLN A 134 -5.66 3.65 25.10
C GLN A 134 -5.71 3.04 23.69
N ILE A 135 -4.54 2.76 23.12
CA ILE A 135 -4.39 2.24 21.76
C ILE A 135 -3.55 0.96 21.77
N HIS A 136 -4.09 -0.10 21.18
CA HIS A 136 -3.39 -1.36 20.95
C HIS A 136 -3.13 -1.55 19.45
N PHE A 137 -1.86 -1.57 19.04
CA PHE A 137 -1.44 -1.82 17.66
C PHE A 137 -1.11 -3.30 17.46
N PHE A 138 -1.87 -3.98 16.61
CA PHE A 138 -1.70 -5.40 16.35
C PHE A 138 -1.29 -5.65 14.89
N GLY A 139 -0.34 -6.56 14.72
CA GLY A 139 0.09 -7.04 13.42
C GLY A 139 0.85 -8.36 13.58
N LEU A 140 0.79 -9.20 12.56
CA LEU A 140 1.52 -10.48 12.52
C LEU A 140 2.47 -10.49 11.31
N GLY A 141 3.52 -11.31 11.37
CA GLY A 141 4.50 -11.42 10.29
C GLY A 141 5.09 -10.07 9.90
N ALA A 142 5.05 -9.74 8.60
CA ALA A 142 5.59 -8.48 8.07
C ALA A 142 4.87 -7.21 8.58
N SER A 143 3.64 -7.34 9.10
CA SER A 143 2.92 -6.21 9.71
C SER A 143 3.25 -6.01 11.19
N ALA A 144 3.93 -6.96 11.85
CA ALA A 144 4.34 -6.81 13.25
C ALA A 144 5.38 -5.68 13.46
N PRO A 145 6.44 -5.53 12.64
CA PRO A 145 7.34 -4.38 12.72
C PRO A 145 6.63 -3.03 12.51
N VAL A 146 5.60 -3.01 11.66
CA VAL A 146 4.79 -1.80 11.42
C VAL A 146 3.99 -1.44 12.67
N ALA A 147 3.43 -2.43 13.38
CA ALA A 147 2.77 -2.21 14.67
C ALA A 147 3.74 -1.67 15.74
N LEU A 148 4.97 -2.20 15.80
CA LEU A 148 5.99 -1.72 16.73
C LEU A 148 6.44 -0.29 16.42
N ASP A 149 6.60 0.04 15.13
CA ASP A 149 6.86 1.42 14.70
C ASP A 149 5.71 2.36 15.11
N ALA A 150 4.47 1.91 14.98
CA ALA A 150 3.30 2.65 15.47
C ALA A 150 3.38 2.87 16.99
N GLN A 151 3.68 1.86 17.81
CA GLN A 151 3.89 2.07 19.24
C GLN A 151 4.97 3.13 19.50
N HIS A 152 6.10 3.02 18.80
CA HIS A 152 7.18 3.99 18.93
C HIS A 152 6.71 5.39 18.55
N LYS A 153 5.93 5.61 17.48
CA LYS A 153 5.46 6.95 17.11
C LYS A 153 4.38 7.47 18.06
N PHE A 154 3.39 6.65 18.37
CA PHE A 154 2.14 7.11 18.97
C PHE A 154 2.20 7.30 20.49
N PHE A 155 3.18 6.71 21.21
CA PHE A 155 3.35 7.00 22.64
C PHE A 155 3.59 8.50 22.91
N ARG A 156 4.12 9.22 21.93
CA ARG A 156 4.43 10.66 22.00
C ARG A 156 3.18 11.54 22.09
N PHE A 157 1.98 10.98 21.94
CA PHE A 157 0.71 11.71 22.04
C PHE A 157 0.09 11.71 23.44
N ASN A 158 0.86 11.36 24.48
CA ASN A 158 0.40 11.24 25.86
C ASN A 158 -0.79 10.26 26.02
N LEU A 159 -0.76 9.18 25.24
CA LEU A 159 -1.72 8.09 25.27
C LEU A 159 -1.04 6.80 25.75
N ALA A 160 -1.79 5.94 26.44
CA ALA A 160 -1.34 4.59 26.70
C ALA A 160 -1.34 3.82 25.37
N VAL A 161 -0.14 3.40 24.92
CA VAL A 161 0.05 2.73 23.63
C VAL A 161 0.85 1.45 23.82
N SER A 162 0.39 0.37 23.20
CA SER A 162 1.09 -0.91 23.17
C SER A 162 1.03 -1.53 21.77
N ALA A 163 2.01 -2.34 21.41
CA ALA A 163 1.98 -3.17 20.23
C ALA A 163 2.26 -4.63 20.57
N HIS A 164 1.52 -5.54 19.96
CA HIS A 164 1.63 -6.97 20.21
C HIS A 164 1.62 -7.76 18.90
N ALA A 165 2.53 -8.72 18.79
CA ALA A 165 2.57 -9.72 17.72
C ALA A 165 2.26 -11.14 18.23
N ASP A 166 2.12 -11.32 19.54
CA ASP A 166 1.70 -12.58 20.14
C ASP A 166 0.18 -12.71 20.05
N VAL A 167 -0.29 -13.76 19.38
CA VAL A 167 -1.72 -13.97 19.10
C VAL A 167 -2.52 -14.17 20.38
N LEU A 168 -1.97 -14.88 21.37
CA LEU A 168 -2.66 -15.13 22.63
C LEU A 168 -2.84 -13.83 23.41
N MET A 169 -1.81 -13.00 23.45
CA MET A 169 -1.86 -11.67 24.07
C MET A 169 -2.85 -10.75 23.38
N GLN A 170 -2.85 -10.71 22.04
CA GLN A 170 -3.84 -9.94 21.27
C GLN A 170 -5.27 -10.35 21.62
N ARG A 171 -5.53 -11.67 21.71
CA ARG A 171 -6.84 -12.21 22.07
C ARG A 171 -7.22 -11.91 23.52
N MET A 172 -6.29 -12.04 24.47
CA MET A 172 -6.52 -11.71 25.87
C MET A 172 -6.87 -10.23 26.03
N LEU A 173 -6.12 -9.32 25.41
CA LEU A 173 -6.42 -7.89 25.43
C LEU A 173 -7.78 -7.57 24.81
N ALA A 174 -8.12 -8.18 23.67
CA ALA A 174 -9.43 -8.01 23.05
C ALA A 174 -10.58 -8.55 23.93
N SER A 175 -10.34 -9.60 24.73
CA SER A 175 -11.36 -10.20 25.61
C SER A 175 -11.74 -9.32 26.80
N VAL A 176 -10.83 -8.42 27.23
CA VAL A 176 -11.05 -7.47 28.33
C VAL A 176 -11.21 -6.03 27.84
N ALA A 177 -11.32 -5.85 26.53
CA ALA A 177 -11.53 -4.57 25.89
C ALA A 177 -12.82 -3.91 26.38
N HIS A 178 -12.86 -2.58 26.39
CA HIS A 178 -14.08 -1.85 26.74
C HIS A 178 -14.21 -0.53 25.98
N THR A 179 -15.34 0.15 26.18
CA THR A 179 -15.60 1.47 25.59
C THR A 179 -14.45 2.45 25.88
N GLY A 180 -14.00 3.16 24.85
CA GLY A 180 -12.88 4.09 24.91
C GLY A 180 -11.54 3.47 24.49
N ASP A 181 -11.44 2.14 24.39
CA ASP A 181 -10.26 1.47 23.88
C ASP A 181 -10.28 1.45 22.34
N LEU A 182 -9.10 1.60 21.73
CA LEU A 182 -8.92 1.52 20.29
C LEU A 182 -7.92 0.41 19.94
N PHE A 183 -8.35 -0.49 19.07
CA PHE A 183 -7.50 -1.52 18.49
C PHE A 183 -7.19 -1.15 17.04
N VAL A 184 -5.92 -0.89 16.74
CA VAL A 184 -5.45 -0.63 15.38
C VAL A 184 -4.86 -1.92 14.84
N ILE A 185 -5.56 -2.56 13.90
CA ILE A 185 -5.17 -3.86 13.35
C ILE A 185 -4.60 -3.68 11.96
N ILE A 186 -3.34 -4.06 11.81
CA ILE A 186 -2.54 -3.90 10.60
C ILE A 186 -2.43 -5.27 9.94
N SER A 187 -3.11 -5.44 8.81
CA SER A 187 -3.08 -6.67 8.03
C SER A 187 -3.24 -6.31 6.56
N TYR A 188 -2.20 -6.54 5.76
CA TYR A 188 -2.17 -6.15 4.36
C TYR A 188 -3.35 -6.73 3.57
N THR A 189 -3.49 -8.06 3.49
CA THR A 189 -4.60 -8.70 2.78
C THR A 189 -5.92 -8.68 3.57
N GLY A 190 -5.85 -8.47 4.89
CA GLY A 190 -7.03 -8.52 5.77
C GLY A 190 -7.60 -9.92 5.96
N ARG A 191 -6.85 -10.97 5.62
CA ARG A 191 -7.32 -12.37 5.65
C ARG A 191 -6.69 -13.22 6.75
N THR A 192 -5.77 -12.66 7.53
CA THR A 192 -5.18 -13.38 8.68
C THR A 192 -6.25 -13.64 9.72
N ARG A 193 -6.70 -14.91 9.82
CA ARG A 193 -7.87 -15.31 10.61
C ARG A 193 -7.80 -14.82 12.04
N GLU A 194 -6.65 -14.96 12.68
CA GLU A 194 -6.40 -14.60 14.07
C GLU A 194 -6.66 -13.10 14.30
N LEU A 195 -6.24 -12.23 13.38
CA LEU A 195 -6.47 -10.79 13.46
C LEU A 195 -7.95 -10.41 13.23
N VAL A 196 -8.64 -11.14 12.35
CA VAL A 196 -10.08 -10.94 12.10
C VAL A 196 -10.90 -11.34 13.33
N GLU A 197 -10.54 -12.44 13.99
CA GLU A 197 -11.19 -12.87 15.24
C GLU A 197 -10.94 -11.87 16.37
N VAL A 198 -9.72 -11.35 16.49
CA VAL A 198 -9.37 -10.32 17.48
C VAL A 198 -10.16 -9.02 17.24
N ALA A 199 -10.32 -8.57 15.98
CA ALA A 199 -11.19 -7.45 15.64
C ALA A 199 -12.62 -7.65 16.13
N ARG A 200 -13.21 -8.81 15.79
CA ARG A 200 -14.60 -9.14 16.18
C ARG A 200 -14.76 -9.20 17.69
N LEU A 201 -13.81 -9.81 18.39
CA LEU A 201 -13.83 -9.92 19.85
C LEU A 201 -13.76 -8.54 20.52
N ALA A 202 -12.83 -7.68 20.09
CA ALA A 202 -12.70 -6.32 20.62
C ALA A 202 -13.98 -5.49 20.37
N ARG A 203 -14.56 -5.59 19.16
CA ARG A 203 -15.83 -4.94 18.83
C ARG A 203 -16.99 -5.44 19.67
N GLY A 204 -17.08 -6.76 19.87
CA GLY A 204 -18.11 -7.40 20.70
C GLY A 204 -18.08 -6.91 22.16
N ASN A 205 -16.90 -6.56 22.66
CA ASN A 205 -16.70 -6.01 24.00
C ASN A 205 -16.79 -4.46 24.08
N GLY A 206 -17.19 -3.80 22.98
CA GLY A 206 -17.47 -2.36 22.97
C GLY A 206 -16.31 -1.45 22.59
N ALA A 207 -15.10 -1.98 22.39
CA ALA A 207 -13.97 -1.20 21.88
C ALA A 207 -14.13 -0.85 20.40
N SER A 208 -13.48 0.22 19.95
CA SER A 208 -13.40 0.57 18.53
C SER A 208 -12.23 -0.16 17.87
N VAL A 209 -12.40 -0.53 16.59
CA VAL A 209 -11.34 -1.16 15.80
C VAL A 209 -11.09 -0.35 14.54
N LEU A 210 -9.83 0.05 14.32
CA LEU A 210 -9.34 0.71 13.12
C LEU A 210 -8.50 -0.30 12.31
N GLY A 211 -8.91 -0.62 11.09
CA GLY A 211 -8.14 -1.49 10.19
C GLY A 211 -7.21 -0.71 9.28
N LEU A 212 -5.95 -1.13 9.15
CA LEU A 212 -5.07 -0.75 8.03
C LEU A 212 -4.95 -1.97 7.11
N THR A 213 -5.83 -2.06 6.11
CA THR A 213 -6.08 -3.31 5.39
C THR A 213 -6.71 -3.12 4.01
N ALA A 214 -6.80 -4.19 3.22
CA ALA A 214 -7.48 -4.18 1.92
C ALA A 214 -8.99 -3.97 2.04
N ALA A 215 -9.55 -3.17 1.14
CA ALA A 215 -10.99 -2.93 1.04
C ALA A 215 -11.76 -4.23 0.76
N GLY A 216 -12.91 -4.41 1.42
CA GLY A 216 -13.78 -5.58 1.27
C GLY A 216 -13.24 -6.87 1.90
N SER A 217 -12.07 -6.83 2.55
CA SER A 217 -11.49 -7.98 3.23
C SER A 217 -12.30 -8.40 4.48
N PRO A 218 -12.12 -9.65 4.98
CA PRO A 218 -12.75 -10.06 6.23
C PRO A 218 -12.42 -9.16 7.42
N LEU A 219 -11.20 -8.61 7.48
CA LEU A 219 -10.83 -7.63 8.50
C LEU A 219 -11.57 -6.31 8.32
N ASP A 220 -11.65 -5.77 7.10
CA ASP A 220 -12.37 -4.53 6.80
C ASP A 220 -13.83 -4.58 7.31
N GLN A 221 -14.50 -5.71 7.08
CA GLN A 221 -15.87 -5.95 7.55
C GLN A 221 -15.99 -6.06 9.09
N ALA A 222 -14.91 -6.40 9.78
CA ALA A 222 -14.87 -6.54 11.23
C ALA A 222 -14.47 -5.23 11.93
N CYS A 223 -14.03 -4.20 11.21
CA CYS A 223 -13.56 -2.94 11.78
C CYS A 223 -14.72 -1.93 11.99
N SER A 224 -14.54 -1.01 12.94
CA SER A 224 -15.39 0.19 13.04
C SER A 224 -15.15 1.16 11.88
N LEU A 225 -13.90 1.22 11.43
CA LEU A 225 -13.41 2.03 10.33
C LEU A 225 -12.17 1.36 9.76
N SER A 226 -11.95 1.47 8.46
CA SER A 226 -10.71 1.03 7.84
C SER A 226 -10.10 2.16 7.01
N VAL A 227 -8.78 2.25 7.03
CA VAL A 227 -8.00 2.92 6.00
C VAL A 227 -7.60 1.85 4.99
N HIS A 228 -8.07 2.00 3.76
CA HIS A 228 -7.86 1.00 2.72
C HIS A 228 -6.47 1.11 2.13
N ILE A 229 -5.70 0.03 2.26
CA ILE A 229 -4.36 -0.12 1.70
C ILE A 229 -4.51 -0.87 0.37
N PRO A 230 -4.03 -0.32 -0.77
CA PRO A 230 -4.06 -1.05 -2.02
C PRO A 230 -3.15 -2.28 -1.94
N LEU A 231 -3.38 -3.26 -2.82
CA LEU A 231 -2.61 -4.50 -2.89
C LEU A 231 -1.67 -4.51 -4.11
N PRO A 232 -0.57 -3.71 -4.14
CA PRO A 232 0.30 -3.63 -5.31
C PRO A 232 1.21 -4.85 -5.49
N GLU A 233 1.36 -5.69 -4.46
CA GLU A 233 2.20 -6.88 -4.48
C GLU A 233 1.42 -8.13 -4.06
N ASP A 234 1.71 -9.25 -4.72
CA ASP A 234 1.22 -10.56 -4.35
C ASP A 234 2.12 -11.18 -3.28
N THR A 235 1.63 -11.20 -2.04
CA THR A 235 2.39 -11.69 -0.88
C THR A 235 2.36 -13.21 -0.73
N ASP A 236 1.60 -13.94 -1.55
CA ASP A 236 1.65 -15.40 -1.58
C ASP A 236 2.87 -15.88 -2.39
N ILE A 237 3.35 -15.04 -3.32
CA ILE A 237 4.49 -15.32 -4.19
C ILE A 237 5.76 -14.61 -3.72
N TYR A 238 5.64 -13.37 -3.24
CA TYR A 238 6.77 -12.51 -2.92
C TYR A 238 6.84 -12.14 -1.44
N MET A 239 8.07 -11.95 -0.94
CA MET A 239 8.27 -11.38 0.40
C MET A 239 7.63 -9.98 0.46
N PRO A 240 6.86 -9.66 1.52
CA PRO A 240 6.30 -8.32 1.68
C PRO A 240 7.40 -7.25 1.72
N MET A 241 7.41 -6.36 0.73
CA MET A 241 8.43 -5.32 0.58
C MET A 241 7.82 -3.94 0.57
N THR A 242 6.89 -3.71 -0.33
CA THR A 242 6.31 -2.39 -0.56
C THR A 242 5.05 -2.17 0.27
N SER A 243 4.29 -3.22 0.57
CA SER A 243 3.12 -3.16 1.46
C SER A 243 3.46 -2.55 2.82
N ARG A 244 4.58 -2.99 3.43
CA ARG A 244 5.06 -2.43 4.71
C ARG A 244 5.43 -0.96 4.62
N ILE A 245 6.03 -0.53 3.51
CA ILE A 245 6.42 0.88 3.31
C ILE A 245 5.16 1.74 3.24
N ILE A 246 4.14 1.30 2.47
CA ILE A 246 2.86 1.99 2.40
C ILE A 246 2.21 2.10 3.78
N GLN A 247 2.15 1.01 4.55
CA GLN A 247 1.57 1.03 5.89
C GLN A 247 2.32 1.97 6.84
N LEU A 248 3.66 1.98 6.81
CA LEU A 248 4.49 2.91 7.58
C LEU A 248 4.21 4.37 7.20
N THR A 249 4.11 4.67 5.90
CA THR A 249 3.79 6.01 5.42
C THR A 249 2.37 6.45 5.83
N VAL A 250 1.39 5.54 5.79
CA VAL A 250 0.04 5.83 6.29
C VAL A 250 0.04 6.12 7.79
N LEU A 251 0.84 5.41 8.59
CA LEU A 251 1.01 5.73 10.00
C LEU A 251 1.61 7.13 10.21
N ASP A 252 2.54 7.57 9.36
CA ASP A 252 3.09 8.93 9.41
C ASP A 252 2.03 10.00 9.08
N VAL A 253 1.17 9.72 8.10
CA VAL A 253 0.01 10.58 7.78
C VAL A 253 -0.92 10.70 9.00
N LEU A 254 -1.25 9.59 9.65
CA LEU A 254 -2.12 9.57 10.83
C LEU A 254 -1.49 10.30 12.02
N ALA A 255 -0.20 10.06 12.31
CA ALA A 255 0.53 10.74 13.39
C ALA A 255 0.63 12.25 13.14
N THR A 256 0.86 12.65 11.89
CA THR A 256 0.85 14.06 11.48
C THR A 256 -0.53 14.68 11.68
N GLY A 257 -1.59 13.98 11.26
CA GLY A 257 -2.97 14.40 11.49
C GLY A 257 -3.29 14.60 12.98
N MET A 258 -2.85 13.67 13.84
CA MET A 258 -2.99 13.82 15.30
C MET A 258 -2.27 15.05 15.84
N THR A 259 -1.04 15.29 15.37
CA THR A 259 -0.23 16.46 15.77
C THR A 259 -0.96 17.76 15.42
N LEU A 260 -1.48 17.87 14.20
CA LEU A 260 -2.19 19.06 13.74
C LEU A 260 -3.53 19.26 14.46
N ARG A 261 -4.29 18.19 14.72
CA ARG A 261 -5.56 18.25 15.46
C ARG A 261 -5.39 18.62 16.93
N ARG A 262 -4.29 18.19 17.58
CA ARG A 262 -3.96 18.58 18.96
C ARG A 262 -3.55 20.06 19.09
N GLY A 263 -3.16 20.71 17.99
CA GLY A 263 -2.83 22.12 17.93
C GLY A 263 -1.42 22.48 18.40
N ALA A 264 -1.10 23.77 18.33
CA ALA A 264 0.25 24.30 18.64
C ALA A 264 0.66 24.04 20.11
N ASP A 265 -0.31 23.97 21.03
CA ASP A 265 -0.08 23.76 22.45
C ASP A 265 0.50 22.37 22.77
N PHE A 266 0.49 21.44 21.81
CA PHE A 266 1.11 20.13 21.96
C PHE A 266 2.63 20.13 21.69
N GLN A 267 3.16 21.15 21.01
CA GLN A 267 4.57 21.25 20.64
C GLN A 267 5.54 21.21 21.86
N PRO A 268 5.28 21.90 22.98
CA PRO A 268 6.13 21.82 24.17
C PRO A 268 6.26 20.40 24.73
N HIS A 269 5.19 19.58 24.66
CA HIS A 269 5.24 18.18 25.10
C HIS A 269 6.18 17.35 24.22
N LEU A 270 6.04 17.45 22.90
CA LEU A 270 6.93 16.75 21.95
C LEU A 270 8.39 17.19 22.12
N ARG A 271 8.61 18.49 22.34
CA ARG A 271 9.94 19.05 22.61
C ARG A 271 10.56 18.45 23.87
N LYS A 272 9.80 18.32 24.97
CA LYS A 272 10.26 17.70 26.22
C LYS A 272 10.76 16.27 26.01
N ILE A 273 10.05 15.46 25.23
CA ILE A 273 10.47 14.08 24.90
C ILE A 273 11.77 14.09 24.09
N LYS A 274 11.92 15.02 23.14
CA LYS A 274 13.16 15.13 22.36
C LYS A 274 14.33 15.54 23.24
N GLU A 275 14.13 16.51 24.13
CA GLU A 275 15.16 17.01 25.04
C GLU A 275 15.62 15.95 26.05
N SER A 276 14.72 15.06 26.52
CA SER A 276 15.12 13.96 27.41
C SER A 276 16.09 12.97 26.76
N LEU A 277 16.19 12.96 25.43
CA LEU A 277 17.13 12.11 24.67
C LEU A 277 18.44 12.82 24.33
N ASN A 278 18.59 14.11 24.64
CA ASN A 278 19.82 14.83 24.29
C ASN A 278 21.05 14.24 24.98
N ALA A 279 20.92 13.83 26.24
CA ALA A 279 21.98 13.19 27.01
C ALA A 279 22.35 11.78 26.53
N SER A 280 21.54 11.17 25.65
CA SER A 280 21.84 9.84 25.09
C SER A 280 22.69 9.91 23.82
N ARG A 281 23.12 11.11 23.40
CA ARG A 281 23.89 11.34 22.18
C ARG A 281 25.27 11.86 22.55
N TYR A 282 26.30 11.43 21.83
CA TYR A 282 27.58 12.13 21.86
C TYR A 282 27.39 13.56 21.36
N PRO A 283 28.06 14.55 21.96
CA PRO A 283 28.11 15.91 21.43
C PRO A 283 28.63 15.87 19.99
N ALA A 284 28.01 16.66 19.11
CA ALA A 284 28.50 16.80 17.75
C ALA A 284 29.90 17.43 17.79
N GLY A 285 30.94 16.65 17.46
CA GLY A 285 32.33 17.13 17.36
C GLY A 285 33.31 16.59 18.40
N GLU A 286 32.86 15.86 19.42
CA GLU A 286 33.77 15.19 20.36
C GLU A 286 33.99 13.73 19.93
N LYS A 287 35.26 13.34 19.77
CA LYS A 287 35.61 11.93 19.55
C LYS A 287 35.33 11.15 20.84
N PRO A 288 34.68 9.97 20.75
CA PRO A 288 34.55 9.09 21.91
C PRO A 288 35.95 8.76 22.45
N ILE A 289 36.12 8.89 23.78
CA ILE A 289 37.33 8.47 24.50
C ILE A 289 37.43 6.94 24.47
#